data_AF-A0AAX0Z4E9-F1
#
_entry.id   AF-A0AAX0Z4E9-F1
#
_cell.length_a   1.000
_cell.length_b   1.000
_cell.length_c   1.000
_cell.angle_alpha   90.00
_cell.angle_beta   90.00
_cell.angle_gamma   90.00
#
_symmetry.space_group_name_H-M   'P 1'
#
loop_
_entity.id
_entity.type
_entity.pdbx_description
1 polymer ?
#
loop_
_entity_poly.entity_id
_entity_poly.type
_entity_poly.pdbx_seq_one_letter_code
_entity_poly.pdbx_strand_id
1 'polypeptide(L)'
;MSYQEHEKSIQETLNYIEQHLKDDLPLQTLAKHSGYSRFHFHRIFKRVIKKSVVDYIRERRMTQAAKDLIHTDQRAIDIALQYRFGSQESFTRAFKKIYDMSPARYRKLLRNVIDEEETNMADNQNTPTGWIMTGDTPSDYETGLDNRIVHSGTYSAYLKSKDEKARGFATLMQQIKSDRYRGERLQFSAFVKSEDVKGSAGLWMRIDHSSGEVLAFDNMMNRPITGSNGWNHFSVVLDVPIKSEVIAFGILLHGQGHIWMDELSFKTVDESVPVTEQNTVDHLEDEPVNLNFEG
;
A
#
# COMPACT_ATOMS: atom_id res chain seq x y z
N MET A 1 13.58 -5.59 -20.62
CA MET A 1 12.35 -5.30 -19.87
C MET A 1 12.61 -4.11 -18.96
N SER A 2 11.72 -3.14 -18.98
CA SER A 2 11.82 -1.93 -18.17
C SER A 2 11.51 -2.24 -16.70
N TYR A 3 11.93 -1.36 -15.79
CA TYR A 3 11.62 -1.47 -14.35
C TYR A 3 10.10 -1.54 -14.09
N GLN A 4 9.31 -0.82 -14.89
CA GLN A 4 7.85 -0.81 -14.80
C GLN A 4 7.20 -2.15 -15.18
N GLU A 5 7.74 -2.86 -16.18
CA GLU A 5 7.25 -4.20 -16.55
C GLU A 5 7.51 -5.22 -15.43
N HIS A 6 8.65 -5.11 -14.74
CA HIS A 6 8.95 -5.93 -13.57
C HIS A 6 7.96 -5.65 -12.43
N GLU A 7 7.66 -4.38 -12.12
CA GLU A 7 6.70 -4.04 -11.07
C GLU A 7 5.31 -4.59 -11.37
N LYS A 8 4.82 -4.47 -12.61
CA LYS A 8 3.51 -5.01 -13.01
C LYS A 8 3.44 -6.54 -12.85
N SER A 9 4.44 -7.28 -13.31
CA SER A 9 4.49 -8.74 -13.18
C SER A 9 4.54 -9.19 -11.71
N ILE A 10 5.32 -8.49 -10.88
CA ILE A 10 5.32 -8.73 -9.43
C ILE A 10 3.94 -8.40 -8.83
N GLN A 11 3.29 -7.35 -9.31
CA GLN A 11 1.99 -6.94 -8.81
C GLN A 11 0.88 -7.97 -9.07
N GLU A 12 0.85 -8.55 -10.27
CA GLU A 12 -0.04 -9.67 -10.62
C GLU A 12 0.25 -10.89 -9.75
N THR A 13 1.53 -11.18 -9.48
CA THR A 13 1.92 -12.29 -8.62
C THR A 13 1.50 -12.08 -7.15
N LEU A 14 1.59 -10.85 -6.62
CA LEU A 14 1.10 -10.52 -5.28
C LEU A 14 -0.40 -10.75 -5.16
N ASN A 15 -1.18 -10.27 -6.14
CA ASN A 15 -2.62 -10.52 -6.20
C ASN A 15 -2.93 -12.02 -6.13
N TYR A 16 -2.21 -12.83 -6.90
CA TYR A 16 -2.37 -14.28 -6.87
C TYR A 16 -2.04 -14.86 -5.48
N ILE A 17 -0.92 -14.45 -4.87
CA ILE A 17 -0.51 -14.91 -3.54
C ILE A 17 -1.59 -14.58 -2.50
N GLU A 18 -2.06 -13.34 -2.45
CA GLU A 18 -3.04 -12.88 -1.45
C GLU A 18 -4.36 -13.65 -1.53
N GLN A 19 -4.77 -14.06 -2.74
CA GLN A 19 -5.98 -14.87 -2.96
C GLN A 19 -5.81 -16.35 -2.58
N HIS A 20 -4.56 -16.85 -2.54
CA HIS A 20 -4.25 -18.28 -2.41
C HIS A 20 -3.38 -18.57 -1.16
N LEU A 21 -3.44 -17.72 -0.12
CA LEU A 21 -2.61 -17.88 1.09
C LEU A 21 -2.84 -19.21 1.83
N LYS A 22 -4.01 -19.84 1.67
CA LYS A 22 -4.36 -21.15 2.27
C LYS A 22 -3.90 -22.35 1.43
N ASP A 23 -3.48 -22.11 0.19
CA ASP A 23 -3.09 -23.15 -0.75
C ASP A 23 -1.59 -23.44 -0.72
N ASP A 24 -1.17 -24.45 -1.47
CA ASP A 24 0.26 -24.67 -1.71
C ASP A 24 0.79 -23.68 -2.76
N LEU A 25 1.80 -22.90 -2.39
CA LEU A 25 2.37 -21.84 -3.24
C LEU A 25 3.84 -22.14 -3.57
N PRO A 26 4.13 -23.20 -4.36
CA PRO A 26 5.50 -23.52 -4.71
C PRO A 26 6.09 -22.42 -5.60
N LEU A 27 7.37 -22.10 -5.39
CA LEU A 27 8.10 -21.06 -6.12
C LEU A 27 8.00 -21.21 -7.65
N GLN A 28 7.88 -22.45 -8.14
CA GLN A 28 7.71 -22.70 -9.57
C GLN A 28 6.39 -22.16 -10.12
N THR A 29 5.29 -22.27 -9.38
CA THR A 29 3.98 -21.77 -9.80
C THR A 29 4.00 -20.26 -9.86
N LEU A 30 4.58 -19.61 -8.84
CA LEU A 30 4.70 -18.15 -8.78
C LEU A 30 5.58 -17.60 -9.90
N ALA A 31 6.73 -18.24 -10.17
CA ALA A 31 7.62 -17.83 -11.25
C ALA A 31 6.97 -18.02 -12.65
N LYS A 32 6.22 -19.12 -12.84
CA LYS A 32 5.46 -19.34 -14.08
C LYS A 32 4.37 -18.27 -14.25
N HIS A 33 3.66 -17.93 -13.20
CA HIS A 33 2.63 -16.88 -13.22
C HIS A 33 3.23 -15.52 -13.59
N SER A 34 4.43 -15.21 -13.08
CA SER A 34 5.12 -13.95 -13.38
C SER A 34 5.80 -13.93 -14.77
N GLY A 35 5.78 -15.03 -15.53
CA GLY A 35 6.50 -15.16 -16.81
C GLY A 35 8.03 -15.23 -16.71
N TYR A 36 8.59 -15.46 -15.51
CA TYR A 36 10.03 -15.46 -15.27
C TYR A 36 10.59 -16.84 -14.91
N SER A 37 11.89 -17.02 -15.10
CA SER A 37 12.60 -18.15 -14.48
C SER A 37 12.59 -18.00 -12.96
N ARG A 38 12.66 -19.12 -12.21
CA ARG A 38 12.64 -19.10 -10.73
C ARG A 38 13.69 -18.15 -10.13
N PHE A 39 14.91 -18.17 -10.67
CA PHE A 39 16.00 -17.32 -10.20
C PHE A 39 15.73 -15.83 -10.46
N HIS A 40 15.23 -15.51 -11.65
CA HIS A 40 14.92 -14.12 -11.99
C HIS A 40 13.74 -13.59 -11.17
N PHE A 41 12.65 -14.37 -11.06
CA PHE A 41 11.50 -14.04 -10.21
C PHE A 41 11.92 -13.76 -8.76
N HIS A 42 12.67 -14.67 -8.13
CA HIS A 42 13.11 -14.49 -6.75
C HIS A 42 13.94 -13.20 -6.58
N ARG A 43 14.84 -12.91 -7.51
CA ARG A 43 15.68 -11.70 -7.48
C ARG A 43 14.84 -10.42 -7.63
N ILE A 44 13.90 -10.40 -8.57
CA ILE A 44 13.04 -9.24 -8.82
C ILE A 44 12.06 -9.05 -7.65
N PHE A 45 11.40 -10.11 -7.19
CA PHE A 45 10.50 -10.05 -6.03
C PHE A 45 11.21 -9.50 -4.80
N LYS A 46 12.40 -10.03 -4.46
CA LYS A 46 13.19 -9.54 -3.33
C LYS A 46 13.65 -8.10 -3.50
N ARG A 47 13.91 -7.66 -4.74
CA ARG A 47 14.28 -6.27 -5.02
C ARG A 47 13.11 -5.31 -4.82
N VAL A 48 11.91 -5.68 -5.26
CA VAL A 48 10.71 -4.84 -5.18
C VAL A 48 10.16 -4.86 -3.76
N ILE A 49 9.87 -6.04 -3.22
CA ILE A 49 9.21 -6.25 -1.92
C ILE A 49 10.17 -6.17 -0.73
N LYS A 50 11.49 -6.14 -1.00
CA LYS A 50 12.57 -6.15 0.01
C LYS A 50 12.59 -7.37 0.94
N LYS A 51 11.75 -8.37 0.68
CA LYS A 51 11.65 -9.66 1.41
C LYS A 51 11.69 -10.81 0.41
N SER A 52 12.11 -12.00 0.85
CA SER A 52 11.97 -13.19 -0.01
C SER A 52 10.49 -13.52 -0.17
N VAL A 53 10.11 -14.15 -1.28
CA VAL A 53 8.72 -14.55 -1.50
C VAL A 53 8.22 -15.56 -0.45
N VAL A 54 9.12 -16.40 0.07
CA VAL A 54 8.80 -17.37 1.13
C VAL A 54 8.53 -16.65 2.45
N ASP A 55 9.35 -15.66 2.80
CA ASP A 55 9.15 -14.86 4.01
C ASP A 55 7.87 -14.04 3.91
N TYR A 56 7.62 -13.42 2.75
CA TYR A 56 6.39 -12.67 2.46
C TYR A 56 5.14 -13.54 2.68
N ILE A 57 5.06 -14.71 2.02
CA ILE A 57 3.93 -15.63 2.16
C ILE A 57 3.73 -16.06 3.62
N ARG A 58 4.82 -16.34 4.33
CA ARG A 58 4.78 -16.76 5.74
C ARG A 58 4.25 -15.65 6.66
N GLU A 59 4.70 -14.42 6.47
CA GLU A 59 4.22 -13.25 7.21
C GLU A 59 2.74 -13.01 6.94
N ARG A 60 2.32 -13.03 5.67
CA ARG A 60 0.91 -12.85 5.28
C ARG A 60 -0.02 -13.93 5.83
N ARG A 61 0.41 -15.19 5.79
CA ARG A 61 -0.26 -16.31 6.46
C ARG A 61 -0.40 -16.08 7.96
N MET A 62 0.63 -15.54 8.61
CA MET A 62 0.58 -15.24 10.04
C MET A 62 -0.45 -14.14 10.35
N THR A 63 -0.47 -13.06 9.58
CA THR A 63 -1.43 -11.96 9.77
C THR A 63 -2.87 -12.42 9.57
N GLN A 64 -3.15 -13.20 8.51
CA GLN A 64 -4.49 -13.74 8.30
C GLN A 64 -4.88 -14.77 9.37
N ALA A 65 -3.95 -15.59 9.84
CA ALA A 65 -4.19 -16.46 10.97
C ALA A 65 -4.51 -15.67 12.26
N ALA A 66 -3.83 -14.55 12.51
CA ALA A 66 -4.13 -13.66 13.64
C ALA A 66 -5.53 -13.06 13.55
N LYS A 67 -5.96 -12.71 12.33
CA LYS A 67 -7.32 -12.25 12.06
C LYS A 67 -8.36 -13.35 12.34
N ASP A 68 -8.14 -14.57 11.84
CA ASP A 68 -9.05 -15.70 12.07
C ASP A 68 -9.09 -16.09 13.56
N LEU A 69 -8.00 -15.88 14.32
CA LEU A 69 -7.98 -16.12 15.76
C LEU A 69 -8.96 -15.24 16.51
N ILE A 70 -9.08 -13.95 16.16
CA ILE A 70 -9.91 -13.02 16.92
C ILE A 70 -11.37 -13.06 16.45
N HIS A 71 -11.61 -13.29 15.15
CA HIS A 71 -12.96 -13.28 14.56
C HIS A 71 -13.66 -14.66 14.51
N THR A 72 -12.97 -15.76 14.86
CA THR A 72 -13.57 -17.11 14.82
C THR A 72 -13.21 -17.94 16.05
N ASP A 73 -14.09 -18.87 16.45
CA ASP A 73 -13.85 -19.80 17.56
C ASP A 73 -13.00 -21.03 17.18
N GLN A 74 -12.48 -21.08 15.95
CA GLN A 74 -11.64 -22.19 15.49
C GLN A 74 -10.43 -22.40 16.41
N ARG A 75 -9.96 -23.63 16.58
CA ARG A 75 -8.80 -23.88 17.45
C ARG A 75 -7.54 -23.31 16.79
N ALA A 76 -6.62 -22.78 17.59
CA ALA A 76 -5.38 -22.19 17.06
C ALA A 76 -4.54 -23.17 16.22
N ILE A 77 -4.58 -24.47 16.55
CA ILE A 77 -3.96 -25.53 15.74
C ILE A 77 -4.60 -25.67 14.37
N ASP A 78 -5.94 -25.61 14.28
CA ASP A 78 -6.66 -25.78 13.02
C ASP A 78 -6.38 -24.58 12.09
N ILE A 79 -6.40 -23.36 12.64
CA ILE A 79 -6.02 -22.15 11.93
C ILE A 79 -4.56 -22.24 11.44
N ALA A 80 -3.63 -22.67 12.30
CA ALA A 80 -2.23 -22.83 11.93
C ALA A 80 -2.07 -23.79 10.73
N LEU A 81 -2.74 -24.94 10.76
CA LEU A 81 -2.72 -25.92 9.67
C LEU A 81 -3.37 -25.39 8.39
N GLN A 82 -4.49 -24.66 8.51
CA GLN A 82 -5.17 -24.02 7.38
C GLN A 82 -4.26 -23.01 6.65
N TYR A 83 -3.45 -22.27 7.40
CA TYR A 83 -2.43 -21.37 6.85
C TYR A 83 -1.06 -22.06 6.67
N ARG A 84 -1.06 -23.40 6.52
CA ARG A 84 0.10 -24.20 6.10
C ARG A 84 1.31 -24.09 7.04
N PHE A 85 1.11 -23.79 8.32
CA PHE A 85 2.16 -23.96 9.32
C PHE A 85 2.30 -25.45 9.66
N GLY A 86 3.54 -25.96 9.63
CA GLY A 86 3.80 -27.40 9.78
C GLY A 86 3.54 -27.97 11.17
N SER A 87 3.43 -27.13 12.20
CA SER A 87 3.09 -27.55 13.57
C SER A 87 2.62 -26.37 14.43
N GLN A 88 1.93 -26.65 15.54
CA GLN A 88 1.49 -25.63 16.50
C GLN A 88 2.66 -24.87 17.13
N GLU A 89 3.77 -25.54 17.40
CA GLU A 89 4.97 -24.94 17.98
C GLU A 89 5.62 -23.97 16.99
N SER A 90 5.67 -24.34 15.71
CA SER A 90 6.20 -23.47 14.65
C SER A 90 5.38 -22.19 14.51
N PHE A 91 4.04 -22.32 14.55
CA PHE A 91 3.11 -21.21 14.52
C PHE A 91 3.25 -20.34 15.76
N THR A 92 3.21 -20.92 16.96
CA THR A 92 3.28 -20.18 18.23
C THR A 92 4.58 -19.39 18.35
N ARG A 93 5.72 -19.96 17.96
CA ARG A 93 7.02 -19.25 17.96
C ARG A 93 7.01 -18.06 17.01
N ALA A 94 6.49 -18.25 15.80
CA ALA A 94 6.40 -17.18 14.81
C ALA A 94 5.40 -16.10 15.23
N PHE A 95 4.26 -16.48 15.81
CA PHE A 95 3.23 -15.59 16.32
C PHE A 95 3.79 -14.71 17.44
N LYS A 96 4.45 -15.32 18.43
CA LYS A 96 5.06 -14.58 19.54
C LYS A 96 6.15 -13.61 19.08
N LYS A 97 6.88 -13.94 18.01
CA LYS A 97 7.89 -13.03 17.45
C LYS A 97 7.26 -11.76 16.87
N ILE A 98 6.05 -11.84 16.32
CA ILE A 98 5.37 -10.72 15.64
C ILE A 98 4.50 -9.92 16.62
N TYR A 99 3.75 -10.61 17.47
CA TYR A 99 2.73 -9.99 18.35
C TYR A 99 3.12 -9.93 19.83
N ASP A 100 4.34 -10.38 20.17
CA ASP A 100 4.88 -10.44 21.53
C ASP A 100 4.03 -11.20 22.56
N MET A 101 3.12 -12.06 22.09
CA MET A 101 2.24 -12.87 22.93
C MET A 101 1.86 -14.20 22.28
N SER A 102 1.25 -15.10 23.05
CA SER A 102 0.75 -16.37 22.51
C SER A 102 -0.57 -16.17 21.75
N PRO A 103 -0.89 -17.03 20.75
CA PRO A 103 -2.17 -16.99 20.04
C PRO A 103 -3.40 -16.96 20.95
N ALA A 104 -3.39 -17.76 22.03
CA ALA A 104 -4.49 -17.83 22.98
C ALA A 104 -4.66 -16.52 23.79
N ARG A 105 -3.54 -15.90 24.20
CA ARG A 105 -3.56 -14.61 24.89
C ARG A 105 -4.02 -13.50 23.95
N TYR A 106 -3.53 -13.49 22.71
CA TYR A 106 -3.94 -12.55 21.66
C TYR A 106 -5.45 -12.59 21.42
N ARG A 107 -6.01 -13.80 21.22
CA ARG A 107 -7.45 -14.01 21.07
C ARG A 107 -8.24 -13.43 22.25
N LYS A 108 -7.86 -13.80 23.48
CA LYS A 108 -8.59 -13.37 24.68
C LYS A 108 -8.55 -11.85 24.84
N LEU A 109 -7.38 -11.24 24.63
CA LEU A 109 -7.20 -9.81 24.80
C LEU A 109 -7.98 -9.02 23.74
N LEU A 110 -7.80 -9.35 22.46
CA LEU A 110 -8.37 -8.54 21.38
C LEU A 110 -9.87 -8.74 21.21
N ARG A 111 -10.44 -9.91 21.55
CA ARG A 111 -11.90 -10.07 21.55
C ARG A 111 -12.58 -9.13 22.54
N ASN A 112 -12.04 -9.05 23.75
CA ASN A 112 -12.57 -8.12 24.75
C ASN A 112 -12.53 -6.66 24.24
N VAL A 113 -11.44 -6.27 23.57
CA VAL A 113 -11.31 -4.92 22.99
C VAL A 113 -12.29 -4.72 21.83
N ILE A 114 -12.44 -5.70 20.94
CA ILE A 114 -13.37 -5.63 19.80
C ILE A 114 -14.82 -5.53 20.28
N ASP A 115 -15.22 -6.33 21.28
CA ASP A 115 -16.57 -6.30 21.86
C ASP A 115 -16.86 -4.93 22.51
N GLU A 116 -15.86 -4.30 23.15
CA GLU A 116 -15.96 -2.95 23.71
C GLU A 116 -15.96 -1.84 22.63
N GLU A 117 -15.18 -2.00 21.55
CA GLU A 117 -15.13 -1.06 20.42
C GLU A 117 -16.42 -1.09 19.59
N GLU A 118 -17.00 -2.27 19.31
CA GLU A 118 -18.25 -2.41 18.54
C GLU A 118 -19.43 -1.68 19.19
N THR A 119 -19.39 -1.53 20.51
CA THR A 119 -20.40 -0.83 21.30
C THR A 119 -20.25 0.70 21.20
N ASN A 120 -19.10 1.22 20.75
CA ASN A 120 -18.74 2.64 20.74
C ASN A 120 -18.54 3.24 19.32
N MET A 121 -18.76 2.50 18.23
CA MET A 121 -18.48 2.91 16.83
C MET A 121 -19.41 3.99 16.24
N ALA A 122 -20.03 4.84 17.06
CA ALA A 122 -20.91 5.91 16.57
C ALA A 122 -20.18 7.24 16.33
N ASP A 123 -18.95 7.43 16.82
CA ASP A 123 -18.25 8.71 16.66
C ASP A 123 -16.74 8.56 16.92
N ASN A 124 -15.90 8.54 15.88
CA ASN A 124 -14.52 9.01 16.07
C ASN A 124 -13.81 9.43 14.77
N GLN A 125 -13.56 10.73 14.67
CA GLN A 125 -12.57 11.34 13.79
C GLN A 125 -11.15 10.95 14.24
N ASN A 126 -10.64 9.78 13.86
CA ASN A 126 -9.30 9.34 14.30
C ASN A 126 -8.29 9.31 13.15
N THR A 127 -7.95 10.49 12.62
CA THR A 127 -6.77 10.60 11.76
C THR A 127 -5.53 10.13 12.53
N PRO A 128 -4.70 9.22 11.98
CA PRO A 128 -3.49 8.75 12.66
C PRO A 128 -2.59 9.92 13.09
N THR A 129 -1.96 9.81 14.27
CA THR A 129 -1.10 10.89 14.79
C THR A 129 -0.01 11.28 13.79
N GLY A 130 0.10 12.58 13.49
CA GLY A 130 1.07 13.11 12.52
C GLY A 130 0.65 12.98 11.07
N TRP A 131 -0.56 12.46 10.78
CA TRP A 131 -1.17 12.46 9.45
C TRP A 131 -2.27 13.51 9.37
N ILE A 132 -2.52 13.99 8.15
CA ILE A 132 -3.46 15.07 7.88
C ILE A 132 -4.37 14.64 6.74
N MET A 133 -5.69 14.83 6.91
CA MET A 133 -6.65 14.70 5.84
C MET A 133 -6.86 16.05 5.14
N THR A 134 -6.69 16.06 3.82
CA THR A 134 -6.84 17.27 2.98
C THR A 134 -7.32 16.85 1.58
N GLY A 135 -7.91 17.76 0.83
CA GLY A 135 -8.49 17.50 -0.49
C GLY A 135 -9.29 18.71 -0.97
N ASP A 136 -9.96 18.58 -2.11
CA ASP A 136 -10.92 19.58 -2.57
C ASP A 136 -12.30 19.44 -1.88
N THR A 137 -12.72 18.21 -1.58
CA THR A 137 -13.95 17.89 -0.84
C THR A 137 -13.71 16.95 0.36
N PRO A 138 -12.77 17.26 1.27
CA PRO A 138 -12.39 16.35 2.36
C PRO A 138 -13.54 16.03 3.33
N SER A 139 -14.59 16.85 3.37
CA SER A 139 -15.81 16.58 4.15
C SER A 139 -16.54 15.31 3.71
N ASP A 140 -16.41 14.94 2.43
CA ASP A 140 -17.07 13.78 1.82
C ASP A 140 -16.36 12.47 2.17
N TYR A 141 -15.23 12.56 2.88
CA TYR A 141 -14.36 11.45 3.20
C TYR A 141 -14.15 11.31 4.71
N GLU A 142 -13.78 10.10 5.11
CA GLU A 142 -13.36 9.75 6.46
C GLU A 142 -12.03 9.00 6.43
N THR A 143 -11.28 9.12 7.51
CA THR A 143 -10.00 8.44 7.69
C THR A 143 -9.90 7.90 9.11
N GLY A 144 -9.13 6.83 9.29
CA GLY A 144 -8.96 6.18 10.57
C GLY A 144 -7.85 5.15 10.58
N LEU A 145 -7.72 4.48 11.72
CA LEU A 145 -6.96 3.24 11.86
C LEU A 145 -7.93 2.05 11.82
N ASP A 146 -7.51 0.95 11.20
CA ASP A 146 -8.27 -0.29 11.10
C ASP A 146 -7.43 -1.45 11.65
N ASN A 147 -7.96 -2.19 12.63
CA ASN A 147 -7.33 -3.38 13.24
C ASN A 147 -7.87 -4.71 12.67
N ARG A 148 -8.85 -4.65 11.76
CA ARG A 148 -9.51 -5.80 11.11
C ARG A 148 -8.99 -6.03 9.69
N ILE A 149 -8.67 -4.96 8.98
CA ILE A 149 -8.10 -5.00 7.63
C ILE A 149 -6.64 -4.56 7.70
N VAL A 150 -5.73 -5.52 7.86
CA VAL A 150 -4.31 -5.26 8.13
C VAL A 150 -3.43 -6.08 7.19
N HIS A 151 -2.36 -5.49 6.65
CA HIS A 151 -1.35 -6.19 5.86
C HIS A 151 -0.25 -6.76 6.76
N SER A 152 0.19 -6.01 7.76
CA SER A 152 1.20 -6.45 8.72
C SER A 152 1.04 -5.76 10.07
N GLY A 153 1.54 -6.38 11.14
CA GLY A 153 1.38 -5.82 12.48
C GLY A 153 -0.08 -5.79 12.94
N THR A 154 -0.49 -4.66 13.54
CA THR A 154 -1.75 -4.53 14.30
C THR A 154 -2.77 -3.60 13.66
N TYR A 155 -2.33 -2.57 12.94
CA TYR A 155 -3.21 -1.55 12.37
C TYR A 155 -2.77 -1.19 10.96
N SER A 156 -3.73 -0.92 10.08
CA SER A 156 -3.52 -0.15 8.85
C SER A 156 -4.21 1.21 8.97
N ALA A 157 -3.85 2.16 8.10
CA ALA A 157 -4.57 3.42 7.99
C ALA A 157 -5.52 3.37 6.78
N TYR A 158 -6.70 3.98 6.88
CA TYR A 158 -7.66 4.00 5.78
C TYR A 158 -8.09 5.41 5.35
N LEU A 159 -8.56 5.50 4.12
CA LEU A 159 -9.25 6.65 3.54
C LEU A 159 -10.47 6.14 2.77
N LYS A 160 -11.64 6.69 3.04
CA LYS A 160 -12.92 6.18 2.54
C LYS A 160 -13.89 7.31 2.22
N SER A 161 -14.64 7.18 1.13
CA SER A 161 -15.78 8.06 0.85
C SER A 161 -16.96 7.74 1.77
N LYS A 162 -17.60 8.76 2.36
CA LYS A 162 -18.78 8.60 3.23
C LYS A 162 -20.07 8.28 2.46
N ASP A 163 -20.17 8.73 1.22
CA ASP A 163 -21.35 8.56 0.35
C ASP A 163 -20.88 8.19 -1.08
N GLU A 164 -21.72 7.46 -1.80
CA GLU A 164 -21.59 7.11 -3.22
C GLU A 164 -21.53 8.35 -4.14
N LYS A 165 -21.98 9.52 -3.65
CA LYS A 165 -21.95 10.79 -4.38
C LYS A 165 -20.63 11.55 -4.31
N ALA A 166 -19.59 11.03 -3.65
CA ALA A 166 -18.29 11.68 -3.61
C ALA A 166 -17.77 11.93 -5.04
N ARG A 167 -17.46 13.18 -5.37
CA ARG A 167 -16.98 13.59 -6.72
C ARG A 167 -15.61 14.23 -6.73
N GLY A 168 -15.18 14.82 -5.62
CA GLY A 168 -13.82 15.35 -5.45
C GLY A 168 -12.84 14.25 -5.05
N PHE A 169 -11.77 14.62 -4.37
CA PHE A 169 -10.79 13.74 -3.77
C PHE A 169 -10.44 14.16 -2.35
N ALA A 170 -9.95 13.20 -1.59
CA ALA A 170 -9.23 13.43 -0.35
C ALA A 170 -7.89 12.70 -0.38
N THR A 171 -7.02 13.10 0.54
CA THR A 171 -5.72 12.53 0.78
C THR A 171 -5.56 12.29 2.27
N LEU A 172 -4.78 11.27 2.62
CA LEU A 172 -4.23 11.08 3.95
C LEU A 172 -2.71 11.17 3.81
N MET A 173 -2.12 12.23 4.36
CA MET A 173 -0.75 12.61 4.01
C MET A 173 0.09 13.14 5.18
N GLN A 174 1.41 13.21 4.96
CA GLN A 174 2.37 13.93 5.80
C GLN A 174 3.12 15.00 4.98
N GLN A 175 3.67 15.98 5.69
CA GLN A 175 4.67 16.91 5.14
C GLN A 175 5.92 16.88 6.00
N ILE A 176 7.08 16.91 5.34
CA ILE A 176 8.37 16.97 5.99
C ILE A 176 9.27 18.00 5.31
N LYS A 177 10.29 18.48 6.03
CA LYS A 177 11.37 19.27 5.43
C LYS A 177 12.21 18.41 4.49
N SER A 178 12.63 18.99 3.37
CA SER A 178 13.46 18.31 2.37
C SER A 178 14.92 18.15 2.77
N ASP A 179 15.41 18.82 3.82
CA ASP A 179 16.83 19.03 4.13
C ASP A 179 17.73 17.79 4.01
N ARG A 180 17.21 16.61 4.40
CA ARG A 180 17.94 15.33 4.37
C ARG A 180 17.97 14.63 3.02
N TYR A 181 17.17 15.10 2.06
CA TYR A 181 16.91 14.45 0.77
C TYR A 181 17.25 15.33 -0.43
N ARG A 182 17.64 16.60 -0.23
CA ARG A 182 18.02 17.51 -1.31
C ARG A 182 19.18 16.94 -2.13
N GLY A 183 19.00 16.87 -3.45
CA GLY A 183 19.95 16.29 -4.40
C GLY A 183 19.86 14.77 -4.56
N GLU A 184 18.95 14.11 -3.85
CA GLU A 184 18.80 12.66 -3.88
C GLU A 184 17.57 12.22 -4.70
N ARG A 185 17.55 10.94 -5.10
CA ARG A 185 16.34 10.28 -5.60
C ARG A 185 15.62 9.56 -4.47
N LEU A 186 14.32 9.80 -4.35
CA LEU A 186 13.51 9.37 -3.22
C LEU A 186 12.39 8.44 -3.69
N GLN A 187 12.25 7.29 -3.03
CA GLN A 187 11.14 6.35 -3.22
C GLN A 187 10.23 6.35 -1.98
N PHE A 188 8.96 6.67 -2.20
CA PHE A 188 7.87 6.40 -1.28
C PHE A 188 7.10 5.16 -1.75
N SER A 189 6.91 4.17 -0.88
CA SER A 189 6.16 2.96 -1.19
C SER A 189 5.29 2.51 -0.03
N ALA A 190 4.22 1.77 -0.34
CA ALA A 190 3.34 1.17 0.65
C ALA A 190 2.60 -0.03 0.05
N PHE A 191 2.08 -0.90 0.92
CA PHE A 191 1.04 -1.83 0.55
C PHE A 191 -0.32 -1.12 0.61
N VAL A 192 -1.11 -1.23 -0.45
CA VAL A 192 -2.44 -0.63 -0.56
C VAL A 192 -3.45 -1.72 -0.90
N LYS A 193 -4.57 -1.72 -0.19
CA LYS A 193 -5.77 -2.49 -0.51
C LYS A 193 -6.87 -1.54 -0.95
N SER A 194 -7.72 -1.97 -1.88
CA SER A 194 -8.88 -1.19 -2.33
C SER A 194 -10.17 -2.01 -2.32
N GLU A 195 -11.28 -1.32 -2.11
CA GLU A 195 -12.64 -1.84 -2.20
C GLU A 195 -13.54 -0.80 -2.89
N ASP A 196 -14.23 -1.23 -3.94
CA ASP A 196 -15.20 -0.46 -4.71
C ASP A 196 -14.75 0.95 -5.15
N VAL A 197 -13.46 1.10 -5.48
CA VAL A 197 -12.94 2.36 -6.03
C VAL A 197 -13.50 2.58 -7.44
N LYS A 198 -14.47 3.48 -7.58
CA LYS A 198 -15.12 3.81 -8.86
C LYS A 198 -14.39 4.91 -9.64
N GLY A 199 -13.74 5.83 -8.92
CA GLY A 199 -12.87 6.83 -9.52
C GLY A 199 -11.44 6.32 -9.63
N SER A 200 -10.54 6.89 -8.83
CA SER A 200 -9.14 6.47 -8.78
C SER A 200 -8.58 6.58 -7.37
N ALA A 201 -7.58 5.76 -7.08
CA ALA A 201 -6.78 5.86 -5.87
C ALA A 201 -5.31 5.65 -6.19
N GLY A 202 -4.44 6.03 -5.27
CA GLY A 202 -3.00 5.84 -5.45
C GLY A 202 -2.17 6.40 -4.31
N LEU A 203 -0.89 6.10 -4.36
CA LEU A 203 0.12 6.89 -3.66
C LEU A 203 0.33 8.20 -4.41
N TRP A 204 0.78 9.22 -3.69
CA TRP A 204 1.34 10.41 -4.30
C TRP A 204 2.52 10.95 -3.52
N MET A 205 3.35 11.71 -4.22
CA MET A 205 4.42 12.50 -3.65
C MET A 205 4.57 13.80 -4.44
N ARG A 206 4.84 14.89 -3.73
CA ARG A 206 5.10 16.21 -4.30
C ARG A 206 6.28 16.85 -3.59
N ILE A 207 7.17 17.43 -4.38
CA ILE A 207 8.33 18.17 -3.91
C ILE A 207 8.07 19.64 -4.20
N ASP A 208 8.08 20.47 -3.15
CA ASP A 208 7.70 21.87 -3.23
C ASP A 208 8.86 22.78 -2.80
N HIS A 209 8.94 23.97 -3.41
CA HIS A 209 9.66 25.12 -2.87
C HIS A 209 8.73 25.91 -1.93
N SER A 210 9.24 26.62 -0.92
CA SER A 210 8.39 27.41 0.01
C SER A 210 7.65 28.57 -0.66
N SER A 211 8.06 28.96 -1.87
CA SER A 211 7.34 29.94 -2.70
C SER A 211 6.00 29.43 -3.23
N GLY A 212 5.73 28.13 -3.12
CA GLY A 212 4.57 27.46 -3.70
C GLY A 212 4.82 26.86 -5.09
N GLU A 213 6.05 26.94 -5.60
CA GLU A 213 6.45 26.25 -6.83
C GLU A 213 6.48 24.73 -6.59
N VAL A 214 5.75 23.97 -7.40
CA VAL A 214 5.84 22.51 -7.44
C VAL A 214 7.03 22.12 -8.31
N LEU A 215 7.99 21.42 -7.72
CA LEU A 215 9.26 21.07 -8.35
C LEU A 215 9.28 19.66 -8.95
N ALA A 216 8.55 18.74 -8.34
CA ALA A 216 8.34 17.39 -8.87
C ALA A 216 7.03 16.82 -8.33
N PHE A 217 6.30 16.05 -9.14
CA PHE A 217 5.01 15.52 -8.74
C PHE A 217 4.64 14.20 -9.42
N ASP A 218 4.13 13.25 -8.63
CA ASP A 218 3.48 12.06 -9.13
C ASP A 218 2.36 11.62 -8.18
N ASN A 219 1.20 11.33 -8.74
CA ASN A 219 -0.01 10.91 -8.05
C ASN A 219 -0.62 9.62 -8.63
N MET A 220 0.18 8.85 -9.38
CA MET A 220 -0.23 7.62 -10.04
C MET A 220 -1.40 7.75 -11.02
N MET A 221 -1.74 8.93 -11.55
CA MET A 221 -2.88 9.07 -12.48
C MET A 221 -2.76 8.23 -13.76
N ASN A 222 -1.54 7.90 -14.22
CA ASN A 222 -1.32 7.01 -15.35
C ASN A 222 -1.37 5.50 -14.99
N ARG A 223 -1.40 5.18 -13.70
CA ARG A 223 -1.42 3.81 -13.16
C ARG A 223 -2.34 3.73 -11.94
N PRO A 224 -3.61 4.19 -12.06
CA PRO A 224 -4.49 4.35 -10.93
C PRO A 224 -4.87 2.99 -10.35
N ILE A 225 -5.12 2.95 -9.05
CA ILE A 225 -5.79 1.85 -8.38
C ILE A 225 -7.30 2.02 -8.59
N THR A 226 -7.96 1.02 -9.16
CA THR A 226 -9.41 1.02 -9.42
C THR A 226 -10.04 -0.30 -9.02
N GLY A 227 -11.34 -0.29 -8.72
CA GLY A 227 -12.09 -1.47 -8.29
C GLY A 227 -11.65 -2.03 -6.93
N SER A 228 -11.93 -3.32 -6.74
CA SER A 228 -11.65 -4.06 -5.51
C SER A 228 -10.45 -4.97 -5.70
N ASN A 229 -9.39 -4.75 -4.93
CA ASN A 229 -8.14 -5.49 -5.04
C ASN A 229 -7.70 -6.06 -3.68
N GLY A 230 -6.86 -7.08 -3.73
CA GLY A 230 -6.08 -7.53 -2.57
C GLY A 230 -5.03 -6.49 -2.16
N TRP A 231 -4.22 -6.84 -1.16
CA TRP A 231 -3.07 -6.02 -0.78
C TRP A 231 -1.99 -6.08 -1.86
N ASN A 232 -1.56 -4.91 -2.33
CA ASN A 232 -0.68 -4.74 -3.46
C ASN A 232 0.39 -3.68 -3.17
N HIS A 233 1.59 -3.80 -3.73
CA HIS A 233 2.71 -2.92 -3.39
C HIS A 233 2.91 -1.85 -4.47
N PHE A 234 2.75 -0.59 -4.10
CA PHE A 234 2.90 0.54 -5.01
C PHE A 234 4.07 1.42 -4.60
N SER A 235 4.64 2.14 -5.57
CA SER A 235 5.69 3.12 -5.30
C SER A 235 5.60 4.37 -6.20
N VAL A 236 6.11 5.46 -5.66
CA VAL A 236 6.35 6.74 -6.33
C VAL A 236 7.80 7.12 -6.10
N VAL A 237 8.51 7.48 -7.18
CA VAL A 237 9.93 7.81 -7.17
C VAL A 237 10.13 9.16 -7.83
N LEU A 238 10.66 10.14 -7.09
CA LEU A 238 10.97 11.48 -7.59
C LEU A 238 12.41 11.85 -7.26
N ASP A 239 13.03 12.63 -8.14
CA ASP A 239 14.23 13.37 -7.81
C ASP A 239 13.86 14.56 -6.91
N VAL A 240 14.69 14.86 -5.92
CA VAL A 240 14.47 15.97 -4.98
C VAL A 240 15.48 17.08 -5.30
N PRO A 241 15.09 18.14 -6.02
CA PRO A 241 16.00 19.24 -6.35
C PRO A 241 16.69 19.87 -5.14
N ILE A 242 17.89 20.42 -5.34
CA ILE A 242 18.66 21.08 -4.27
C ILE A 242 17.88 22.25 -3.65
N LYS A 243 17.05 22.94 -4.47
CA LYS A 243 16.22 24.06 -4.03
C LYS A 243 14.94 23.64 -3.29
N SER A 244 14.62 22.35 -3.19
CA SER A 244 13.40 21.90 -2.53
C SER A 244 13.40 22.24 -1.05
N GLU A 245 12.22 22.48 -0.46
CA GLU A 245 12.07 22.81 0.97
C GLU A 245 11.03 21.93 1.66
N VAL A 246 9.98 21.51 0.95
CA VAL A 246 8.91 20.67 1.50
C VAL A 246 8.73 19.42 0.65
N ILE A 247 8.50 18.29 1.31
CA ILE A 247 8.09 17.03 0.66
C ILE A 247 6.74 16.64 1.26
N ALA A 248 5.72 16.53 0.42
CA ALA A 248 4.39 16.07 0.77
C ALA A 248 4.16 14.69 0.15
N PHE A 249 3.60 13.75 0.91
CA PHE A 249 3.37 12.39 0.42
C PHE A 249 2.24 11.70 1.18
N GLY A 250 1.61 10.70 0.55
CA GLY A 250 0.57 9.92 1.19
C GLY A 250 -0.26 9.11 0.20
N ILE A 251 -1.48 8.76 0.61
CA ILE A 251 -2.49 8.16 -0.27
C ILE A 251 -3.53 9.19 -0.68
N LEU A 252 -4.16 8.95 -1.83
CA LEU A 252 -5.29 9.72 -2.32
C LEU A 252 -6.43 8.79 -2.76
N LEU A 253 -7.65 9.28 -2.62
CA LEU A 253 -8.87 8.67 -3.13
C LEU A 253 -9.70 9.75 -3.81
N HIS A 254 -9.99 9.55 -5.09
CA HIS A 254 -10.89 10.37 -5.89
C HIS A 254 -12.18 9.61 -6.17
N GLY A 255 -13.30 10.24 -5.84
CA GLY A 255 -14.64 9.67 -5.93
C GLY A 255 -14.92 8.59 -4.89
N GLN A 256 -15.91 7.75 -5.19
CA GLN A 256 -16.32 6.66 -4.31
C GLN A 256 -15.23 5.57 -4.18
N GLY A 257 -15.02 5.12 -2.95
CA GLY A 257 -14.23 3.92 -2.65
C GLY A 257 -13.77 3.84 -1.20
N HIS A 258 -13.07 2.76 -0.89
CA HIS A 258 -12.37 2.57 0.38
C HIS A 258 -10.98 2.02 0.10
N ILE A 259 -9.95 2.68 0.62
CA ILE A 259 -8.57 2.22 0.53
C ILE A 259 -7.90 2.15 1.89
N TRP A 260 -6.99 1.20 2.04
CA TRP A 260 -6.13 1.05 3.20
C TRP A 260 -4.68 1.10 2.77
N MET A 261 -3.79 1.64 3.60
CA MET A 261 -2.34 1.56 3.45
C MET A 261 -1.65 0.99 4.68
N ASP A 262 -0.57 0.27 4.44
CA ASP A 262 0.23 -0.39 5.48
C ASP A 262 1.68 -0.60 4.98
N GLU A 263 2.60 -0.91 5.89
CA GLU A 263 4.04 -1.13 5.64
C GLU A 263 4.69 -0.02 4.78
N LEU A 264 4.46 1.24 5.14
CA LEU A 264 5.02 2.38 4.44
C LEU A 264 6.55 2.40 4.53
N SER A 265 7.20 2.75 3.42
CA SER A 265 8.64 2.90 3.32
C SER A 265 8.99 4.20 2.60
N PHE A 266 9.95 4.93 3.15
CA PHE A 266 10.40 6.22 2.63
C PHE A 266 11.93 6.21 2.60
N LYS A 267 12.53 6.07 1.41
CA LYS A 267 13.96 5.73 1.27
C LYS A 267 14.60 6.39 0.07
N THR A 268 15.85 6.81 0.26
CA THR A 268 16.74 7.21 -0.83
C THR A 268 17.10 6.00 -1.69
N VAL A 269 17.11 6.18 -3.01
CA VAL A 269 17.46 5.17 -4.01
C VAL A 269 18.47 5.73 -4.99
N ASP A 270 19.22 4.86 -5.66
CA ASP A 270 20.15 5.27 -6.71
C ASP A 270 19.44 5.44 -8.07
N GLU A 271 20.17 5.97 -9.05
CA GLU A 271 19.65 6.28 -10.39
C GLU A 271 19.20 5.05 -11.20
N SER A 272 19.56 3.83 -10.78
CA SER A 272 19.08 2.61 -11.43
C SER A 272 17.60 2.33 -11.17
N VAL A 273 17.00 3.00 -10.17
CA VAL A 273 15.55 3.08 -9.97
C VAL A 273 15.04 4.30 -10.74
N PRO A 274 14.28 4.13 -11.83
CA PRO A 274 13.79 5.28 -12.61
C PRO A 274 12.78 6.10 -11.81
N VAL A 275 12.73 7.40 -12.09
CA VAL A 275 11.64 8.26 -11.62
C VAL A 275 10.31 7.79 -12.21
N THR A 276 9.24 7.99 -11.46
CA THR A 276 7.86 7.67 -11.88
C THR A 276 7.06 8.91 -12.28
N GLU A 277 7.66 10.09 -12.13
CA GLU A 277 7.14 11.36 -12.63
C GLU A 277 6.77 11.27 -14.11
N GLN A 278 5.68 11.93 -14.47
CA GLN A 278 5.29 12.10 -15.86
C GLN A 278 5.96 13.36 -16.42
N ASN A 279 6.84 13.18 -17.39
CA ASN A 279 7.37 14.29 -18.16
C ASN A 279 6.36 14.64 -19.26
N THR A 280 5.42 15.54 -18.97
CA THR A 280 4.35 15.92 -19.90
C THR A 280 4.85 16.62 -21.17
N VAL A 281 6.10 17.06 -21.18
CA VAL A 281 6.74 17.76 -22.29
C VAL A 281 7.08 16.81 -23.45
N ASP A 282 7.33 15.53 -23.18
CA ASP A 282 7.77 14.55 -24.19
C ASP A 282 6.66 14.22 -25.24
N HIS A 283 5.43 14.68 -25.01
CA HIS A 283 4.28 14.49 -25.90
C HIS A 283 3.74 15.80 -26.49
N LEU A 284 4.42 16.93 -26.23
CA LEU A 284 4.04 18.21 -26.79
C LEU A 284 4.68 18.38 -28.17
N GLU A 285 3.91 18.96 -29.10
CA GLU A 285 4.44 19.38 -30.40
C GLU A 285 5.40 20.57 -30.19
N ASP A 286 6.50 20.59 -30.93
CA ASP A 286 7.50 21.68 -30.87
C ASP A 286 6.91 23.04 -31.31
N GLU A 287 5.87 23.01 -32.15
CA GLU A 287 5.17 24.18 -32.67
C GLU A 287 3.65 23.96 -32.63
N PRO A 288 2.83 25.04 -32.57
CA PRO A 288 1.38 24.91 -32.63
C PRO A 288 0.91 24.26 -33.94
N VAL A 289 0.22 23.12 -33.84
CA VAL A 289 -0.36 22.41 -35.00
C VAL A 289 -1.85 22.75 -35.17
N ASN A 290 -2.35 22.61 -36.41
CA ASN A 290 -3.77 22.76 -36.77
C ASN A 290 -4.40 24.12 -36.34
N LEU A 291 -3.67 25.22 -36.52
CA LEU A 291 -4.16 26.57 -36.18
C LEU A 291 -5.34 27.03 -37.05
N ASN A 292 -5.58 26.38 -38.19
CA ASN A 292 -6.73 26.61 -39.06
C ASN A 292 -7.94 25.73 -38.72
N PHE A 293 -7.80 24.75 -37.80
CA PHE A 293 -8.84 23.79 -37.41
C PHE A 293 -9.36 22.90 -38.55
N GLU A 294 -8.65 22.80 -39.66
CA GLU A 294 -9.02 21.93 -40.79
C GLU A 294 -8.25 20.61 -40.65
N GLY A 295 -9.02 19.52 -40.47
CA GLY A 295 -8.49 18.16 -40.28
C GLY A 295 -8.10 17.45 -41.56
#